data_AF-A0A0L0BNC1-F1
#
_entry.id   AF-A0A0L0BNC1-F1
#
_cell.length_a   1.000
_cell.length_b   1.000
_cell.length_c   1.000
_cell.angle_alpha   90.00
_cell.angle_beta   90.00
_cell.angle_gamma   90.00
#
_symmetry.space_group_name_H-M   'P 1'
#
loop_
_entity.id
_entity.type
_entity.pdbx_description
1 polymer ?
#
loop_
_entity_poly.entity_id
_entity_poly.type
_entity_poly.pdbx_seq_one_letter_code
_entity_poly.pdbx_strand_id
1 'polypeptide(L)'
;MKSLKDQGILSEANELDIRNSSIKFVVNLITELKKRLPENYKILKLVKLLSVENTLKPKNHNLLPLLEIFNDSAGNNPFKDLAKFAIEMLSLPWSNADVERVFSQLNVVKTKLRNRLITDTVNAVLHVRYGLKLNNKCWYNYEVPKSVVHKIGTNSTYESTNTEDWLTIFN
;
A
#
# COMPACT_ATOMS: atom_id res chain seq x y z
N MET A 1 19.05 -1.17 42.80
CA MET A 1 20.38 -1.70 42.38
C MET A 1 21.56 -0.90 42.92
N LYS A 2 21.45 0.40 43.23
CA LYS A 2 22.50 1.12 43.99
C LYS A 2 22.58 0.68 45.47
N SER A 3 21.48 0.22 46.06
CA SER A 3 21.37 -0.15 47.48
C SER A 3 22.02 -1.49 47.88
N LEU A 4 22.54 -2.27 46.93
CA LEU A 4 23.21 -3.56 47.19
C LEU A 4 24.72 -3.49 46.99
N LYS A 5 25.24 -2.36 46.49
CA LYS A 5 26.68 -2.11 46.33
C LYS A 5 27.34 -1.75 47.67
N ASP A 6 26.57 -1.19 48.60
CA ASP A 6 27.04 -0.75 49.92
C ASP A 6 27.17 -1.89 50.95
N GLN A 7 26.72 -3.11 50.64
CA GLN A 7 26.78 -4.26 51.57
C GLN A 7 27.82 -5.33 51.21
N GLY A 8 28.66 -5.11 50.18
CA GLY A 8 29.83 -5.97 49.92
C GLY A 8 29.54 -7.42 49.50
N ILE A 9 28.33 -7.73 49.01
CA ILE A 9 27.92 -9.12 48.70
C ILE A 9 28.10 -9.49 47.20
N LEU A 10 28.27 -8.51 46.30
CA LEU A 10 28.33 -8.78 44.85
C LEU A 10 29.66 -8.33 44.24
N SER A 11 30.54 -9.29 43.96
CA SER A 11 31.70 -9.12 43.09
C SER A 11 31.24 -8.77 41.67
N GLU A 12 31.97 -7.93 40.94
CA GLU A 12 31.66 -7.53 39.55
C GLU A 12 31.43 -8.75 38.63
N ALA A 13 32.08 -9.88 38.93
CA ALA A 13 31.88 -11.14 38.22
C ALA A 13 30.45 -11.70 38.38
N ASN A 14 29.88 -11.64 39.60
CA ASN A 14 28.54 -12.15 39.88
C ASN A 14 27.45 -11.28 39.22
N GLU A 15 27.66 -9.96 39.11
CA GLU A 15 26.73 -9.08 38.40
C GLU A 15 26.73 -9.36 36.89
N LEU A 16 27.91 -9.62 36.32
CA LEU A 16 28.07 -9.98 34.92
C LEU A 16 27.39 -11.33 34.61
N ASP A 17 27.53 -12.31 35.49
CA ASP A 17 26.89 -13.63 35.35
C ASP A 17 25.36 -13.57 35.46
N ILE A 18 24.83 -12.74 36.37
CA ILE A 18 23.38 -12.50 36.48
C ILE A 18 22.85 -11.80 35.23
N ARG A 19 23.59 -10.82 34.69
CA ARG A 19 23.23 -10.14 33.43
C ARG A 19 23.27 -11.09 32.25
N ASN A 20 24.32 -11.90 32.12
CA ASN A 20 24.44 -12.91 31.06
C ASN A 20 23.33 -13.96 31.15
N SER A 21 22.98 -14.40 32.35
CA SER A 21 21.87 -15.34 32.58
C SER A 21 20.52 -14.71 32.22
N SER A 22 20.32 -13.43 32.54
CA SER A 22 19.11 -12.68 32.18
C SER A 22 19.00 -12.49 30.67
N ILE A 23 20.11 -12.18 29.98
CA ILE A 23 20.16 -12.07 28.52
C ILE A 23 19.86 -13.43 27.89
N LYS A 24 20.48 -14.51 28.37
CA LYS A 24 20.25 -15.87 27.89
C LYS A 24 18.80 -16.30 28.09
N PHE A 25 18.18 -15.92 29.20
CA PHE A 25 16.78 -16.14 29.46
C PHE A 25 15.88 -15.39 28.47
N VAL A 26 16.14 -14.10 28.23
CA VAL A 26 15.37 -13.31 27.25
C VAL A 26 15.52 -13.88 25.84
N VAL A 27 16.72 -14.28 25.43
CA VAL A 27 16.97 -14.92 24.14
C VAL A 27 16.19 -16.23 24.03
N ASN A 28 16.25 -17.09 25.06
CA ASN A 28 15.47 -18.33 25.08
C ASN A 28 13.96 -18.06 25.00
N LEU A 29 13.46 -17.08 25.76
CA LEU A 29 12.05 -16.71 25.75
C LEU A 29 11.58 -16.22 24.38
N ILE A 30 12.40 -15.42 23.70
CA ILE A 30 12.12 -14.98 22.33
C ILE A 30 12.13 -16.17 21.35
N THR A 31 13.05 -17.13 21.51
CA THR A 31 13.07 -18.32 20.65
C THR A 31 11.85 -19.21 20.85
N GLU A 32 11.38 -19.36 22.09
CA GLU A 32 10.18 -20.14 22.40
C GLU A 32 8.90 -19.45 21.93
N LEU A 33 8.81 -18.11 22.07
CA LEU A 33 7.72 -17.33 21.49
C LEU A 33 7.69 -17.43 19.96
N LYS A 34 8.86 -17.40 19.31
CA LYS A 34 8.98 -17.55 17.86
C LYS A 34 8.54 -18.94 17.38
N LYS A 35 8.86 -20.01 18.12
CA LYS A 35 8.40 -21.38 17.82
C LYS A 35 6.90 -21.56 18.02
N ARG A 36 6.31 -20.84 18.98
CA ARG A 36 4.86 -20.90 19.27
C ARG A 36 4.01 -20.06 18.32
N LEU A 37 4.61 -19.16 17.53
CA LEU A 37 3.89 -18.58 16.41
C LEU A 37 3.69 -19.70 15.37
N PRO A 38 2.44 -20.16 15.13
CA PRO A 38 2.22 -21.19 14.14
C PRO A 38 2.55 -20.61 12.75
N GLU A 39 2.95 -21.46 11.79
CA GLU A 39 3.37 -21.02 10.45
C GLU A 39 2.27 -20.22 9.71
N ASN A 40 1.03 -20.37 10.17
CA ASN A 40 -0.15 -19.62 9.76
C ASN A 40 -0.13 -18.13 10.14
N TYR A 41 0.88 -17.61 10.84
CA TYR A 41 1.01 -16.16 11.05
C TYR A 41 1.12 -15.39 9.71
N LYS A 42 1.63 -16.06 8.67
CA LYS A 42 1.59 -15.55 7.29
C LYS A 42 0.14 -15.35 6.83
N ILE A 43 -0.73 -16.32 7.06
CA ILE A 43 -2.17 -16.24 6.77
C ILE A 43 -2.78 -15.08 7.56
N LEU A 44 -2.44 -14.90 8.84
CA LEU A 44 -2.94 -13.76 9.64
C LEU A 44 -2.48 -12.40 9.09
N LYS A 45 -1.24 -12.30 8.60
CA LYS A 45 -0.74 -11.10 7.91
C LYS A 45 -1.47 -10.85 6.59
N LEU A 46 -1.92 -11.90 5.92
CA LEU A 46 -2.62 -11.85 4.64
C LEU A 46 -4.13 -11.56 4.82
N VAL A 47 -4.77 -12.08 5.88
CA VAL A 47 -6.13 -11.71 6.29
C VAL A 47 -6.19 -10.23 6.70
N LYS A 48 -5.12 -9.69 7.27
CA LYS A 48 -5.00 -8.24 7.49
C LYS A 48 -5.05 -7.42 6.18
N LEU A 49 -4.66 -7.98 5.03
CA LEU A 49 -4.81 -7.30 3.74
C LEU A 49 -6.28 -7.20 3.30
N LEU A 50 -7.12 -8.15 3.72
CA LEU A 50 -8.58 -8.15 3.50
C LEU A 50 -9.34 -7.30 4.53
N SER A 51 -8.64 -6.63 5.46
CA SER A 51 -9.25 -5.71 6.41
C SER A 51 -10.03 -4.62 5.68
N VAL A 52 -11.19 -4.25 6.23
CA VAL A 52 -12.10 -3.22 5.68
C VAL A 52 -11.35 -1.91 5.40
N GLU A 53 -10.35 -1.56 6.21
CA GLU A 53 -9.53 -0.35 6.00
C GLU A 53 -8.64 -0.44 4.75
N ASN A 54 -8.19 -1.64 4.39
CA ASN A 54 -7.33 -1.87 3.23
C ASN A 54 -8.13 -2.06 1.95
N THR A 55 -9.36 -2.57 2.03
CA THR A 55 -10.27 -2.72 0.88
C THR A 55 -10.92 -1.39 0.47
N LEU A 56 -11.08 -0.45 1.39
CA LEU A 56 -11.61 0.90 1.10
C LEU A 56 -10.54 1.87 0.57
N LYS A 57 -9.26 1.47 0.54
CA LYS A 57 -8.20 2.29 -0.06
C LYS A 57 -8.31 2.19 -1.58
N PRO A 58 -8.24 3.33 -2.30
CA PRO A 58 -8.36 3.35 -3.76
C PRO A 58 -7.20 2.64 -4.47
N LYS A 59 -6.11 2.34 -3.74
CA LYS A 59 -5.05 1.45 -4.19
C LYS A 59 -5.32 0.05 -3.66
N ASN A 60 -5.96 -0.78 -4.47
CA ASN A 60 -6.08 -2.20 -4.20
C ASN A 60 -4.65 -2.77 -4.07
N HIS A 61 -4.29 -3.22 -2.87
CA HIS A 61 -3.05 -3.97 -2.69
C HIS A 61 -3.11 -5.21 -3.58
N ASN A 62 -1.99 -5.58 -4.23
CA ASN A 62 -1.92 -6.79 -5.05
C ASN A 62 -2.40 -7.97 -4.20
N LEU A 63 -3.56 -8.54 -4.54
CA LEU A 63 -4.15 -9.71 -3.88
C LEU A 63 -3.54 -11.02 -4.39
N LEU A 64 -2.64 -10.95 -5.37
CA LEU A 64 -1.89 -12.09 -5.90
C LEU A 64 -1.17 -12.93 -4.83
N PRO A 65 -0.57 -12.37 -3.76
CA PRO A 65 0.02 -13.16 -2.69
C PRO A 65 -1.01 -13.99 -1.90
N LEU A 66 -2.31 -13.68 -2.00
CA LEU A 66 -3.38 -14.49 -1.39
C LEU A 66 -3.60 -15.79 -2.17
N LEU A 67 -3.45 -15.75 -3.50
CA LEU A 67 -3.57 -16.93 -4.38
C LEU A 67 -2.45 -17.95 -4.13
N GLU A 68 -1.22 -17.48 -3.88
CA GLU A 68 -0.03 -18.32 -3.68
C GLU A 68 -0.06 -19.15 -2.39
N ILE A 69 -0.99 -18.87 -1.47
CA ILE A 69 -1.14 -19.63 -0.21
C ILE A 69 -2.04 -20.85 -0.42
N PHE A 70 -2.98 -20.80 -1.37
CA PHE A 70 -3.93 -21.89 -1.65
C PHE A 70 -3.30 -22.95 -2.57
N ASN A 71 -2.09 -23.37 -2.22
CA ASN A 71 -1.40 -24.47 -2.87
C ASN A 71 -1.70 -25.75 -2.11
N ASP A 72 -2.02 -26.81 -2.83
CA ASP A 72 -2.13 -28.14 -2.26
C ASP A 72 -0.75 -28.62 -1.79
N SER A 73 -0.69 -29.70 -1.01
CA SER A 73 0.55 -30.31 -0.51
C SER A 73 1.53 -30.70 -1.64
N ALA A 74 1.02 -30.83 -2.87
CA ALA A 74 1.80 -31.07 -4.10
C ALA A 74 2.31 -29.78 -4.79
N GLY A 75 2.06 -28.60 -4.23
CA GLY A 75 2.48 -27.30 -4.78
C GLY A 75 1.63 -26.79 -5.95
N ASN A 76 0.54 -27.47 -6.29
CA ASN A 76 -0.39 -27.08 -7.35
C ASN A 76 -1.54 -26.23 -6.79
N ASN A 77 -2.02 -25.24 -7.54
CA ASN A 77 -3.16 -24.39 -7.18
C ASN A 77 -4.43 -24.90 -7.90
N PRO A 78 -5.24 -25.79 -7.30
CA PRO A 78 -6.43 -26.33 -7.96
C PRO A 78 -7.51 -25.26 -8.23
N PHE A 79 -7.48 -24.12 -7.51
CA PHE A 79 -8.49 -23.05 -7.62
C PHE A 79 -7.96 -21.77 -8.25
N LYS A 80 -6.88 -21.83 -9.03
CA LYS A 80 -6.27 -20.65 -9.64
C LYS A 80 -7.27 -19.81 -10.45
N ASP A 81 -8.09 -20.47 -11.27
CA ASP A 81 -9.07 -19.78 -12.12
C ASP A 81 -10.23 -19.19 -11.32
N LEU A 82 -10.73 -19.92 -10.33
CA LEU A 82 -11.78 -19.44 -9.42
C LEU A 82 -11.30 -18.23 -8.60
N ALA A 83 -10.06 -18.28 -8.12
CA ALA A 83 -9.50 -17.19 -7.34
C ALA A 83 -9.12 -15.98 -8.22
N LYS A 84 -8.72 -16.19 -9.48
CA LYS A 84 -8.59 -15.10 -10.47
C LYS A 84 -9.95 -14.44 -10.72
N PHE A 85 -10.99 -15.22 -10.94
CA PHE A 85 -12.36 -14.72 -11.09
C PHE A 85 -12.84 -13.94 -9.85
N ALA A 86 -12.56 -14.44 -8.65
CA ALA A 86 -12.90 -13.75 -7.42
C ALA A 86 -12.17 -12.40 -7.29
N ILE A 87 -10.90 -12.31 -7.68
CA ILE A 87 -10.16 -11.04 -7.71
C ILE A 87 -10.74 -10.08 -8.74
N GLU A 88 -11.07 -10.57 -9.95
CA GLU A 88 -11.71 -9.77 -10.98
C GLU A 88 -13.05 -9.21 -10.47
N MET A 89 -13.90 -10.05 -9.88
CA MET A 89 -15.17 -9.64 -9.29
C MET A 89 -15.00 -8.62 -8.14
N LEU A 90 -13.97 -8.77 -7.30
CA LEU A 90 -13.66 -7.84 -6.21
C LEU A 90 -13.01 -6.53 -6.69
N SER A 91 -12.37 -6.55 -7.86
CA SER A 91 -11.76 -5.36 -8.47
C SER A 91 -12.78 -4.46 -9.17
N LEU A 92 -13.96 -5.00 -9.48
CA LEU A 92 -15.05 -4.26 -10.06
C LEU A 92 -15.68 -3.32 -9.01
N PRO A 93 -15.98 -2.06 -9.37
CA PRO A 93 -16.71 -1.17 -8.48
C PRO A 93 -18.11 -1.74 -8.26
N TRP A 94 -18.38 -2.22 -7.05
CA TRP A 94 -19.68 -2.81 -6.69
C TRP A 94 -20.79 -1.75 -6.69
N SER A 95 -20.48 -0.48 -6.41
CA SER A 95 -21.48 0.57 -6.18
C SER A 95 -21.41 1.74 -7.16
N ASN A 96 -22.58 2.17 -7.63
CA ASN A 96 -22.74 3.43 -8.38
C ASN A 96 -22.31 4.66 -7.57
N ALA A 97 -22.23 4.55 -6.24
CA ALA A 97 -21.76 5.63 -5.36
C ALA A 97 -20.32 6.08 -5.68
N ASP A 98 -19.46 5.19 -6.20
CA ASP A 98 -18.12 5.56 -6.62
C ASP A 98 -18.13 6.48 -7.84
N VAL A 99 -19.04 6.23 -8.77
CA VAL A 99 -19.24 7.08 -9.95
C VAL A 99 -19.83 8.43 -9.53
N GLU A 100 -20.82 8.44 -8.64
CA GLU A 100 -21.39 9.68 -8.08
C GLU A 100 -20.34 10.52 -7.34
N ARG A 101 -19.42 9.87 -6.64
CA ARG A 101 -18.29 10.54 -5.98
C ARG A 101 -17.37 11.22 -7.00
N VAL A 102 -17.09 10.58 -8.13
CA VAL A 102 -16.31 11.19 -9.24
C VAL A 102 -17.06 12.39 -9.81
N PHE A 103 -18.38 12.27 -10.04
CA PHE A 103 -19.21 13.39 -10.52
C PHE A 103 -19.26 14.56 -9.53
N SER A 104 -19.29 14.28 -8.22
CA SER A 104 -19.17 15.31 -7.19
C SER A 104 -17.83 16.05 -7.29
N GLN A 105 -16.72 15.32 -7.49
CA GLN A 105 -15.41 15.95 -7.71
C GLN A 105 -15.35 16.74 -9.04
N LEU A 106 -16.00 16.25 -10.10
CA LEU A 106 -16.14 16.95 -11.36
C LEU A 106 -16.84 18.30 -11.17
N ASN A 107 -17.90 18.36 -10.36
CA ASN A 107 -18.60 19.60 -10.03
C ASN A 107 -17.72 20.58 -9.25
N VAL A 108 -16.81 20.10 -8.40
CA VAL A 108 -15.81 20.97 -7.73
C VAL A 108 -14.81 21.54 -8.73
N VAL A 109 -14.42 20.76 -9.75
CA VAL A 109 -13.53 21.21 -10.82
C VAL A 109 -14.25 22.19 -11.76
N LYS A 110 -15.51 21.95 -12.08
CA LYS A 110 -16.38 22.83 -12.87
C LYS A 110 -17.12 23.81 -11.97
N THR A 111 -16.41 24.81 -11.46
CA THR A 111 -17.04 25.88 -10.67
C THR A 111 -17.95 26.75 -11.56
N LYS A 112 -18.88 27.50 -10.94
CA LYS A 112 -19.80 28.40 -11.67
C LYS A 112 -19.07 29.42 -12.56
N LEU A 113 -17.89 29.87 -12.14
CA LEU A 113 -17.04 30.81 -12.89
C LEU A 113 -16.17 30.10 -13.95
N ARG A 114 -15.84 28.82 -13.76
CA ARG A 114 -14.98 28.01 -14.64
C ARG A 114 -15.73 26.80 -15.21
N ASN A 115 -16.89 27.07 -15.80
CA ASN A 115 -17.78 26.08 -16.41
C ASN A 115 -17.23 25.56 -17.76
N ARG A 116 -16.60 26.43 -18.56
CA ARG A 116 -16.22 26.14 -19.95
C ARG A 116 -14.80 25.56 -20.08
N LEU A 117 -14.57 24.39 -19.48
CA LEU A 117 -13.33 23.62 -19.70
C LEU A 117 -13.55 22.54 -20.76
N ILE A 118 -12.55 22.34 -21.63
CA ILE A 118 -12.51 21.23 -22.57
C ILE A 118 -12.48 19.92 -21.79
N THR A 119 -13.17 18.89 -22.29
CA THR A 119 -13.28 17.56 -21.65
C THR A 119 -11.92 16.97 -21.30
N ASP A 120 -10.95 17.09 -22.19
CA ASP A 120 -9.60 16.55 -22.02
C ASP A 120 -8.87 17.24 -20.87
N THR A 121 -9.03 18.56 -20.74
CA THR A 121 -8.48 19.33 -19.62
C THR A 121 -9.14 18.93 -18.30
N VAL A 122 -10.46 18.74 -18.28
CA VAL A 122 -11.17 18.28 -17.08
C VAL A 122 -10.70 16.88 -16.69
N ASN A 123 -10.54 15.98 -17.66
CA ASN A 123 -10.07 14.62 -17.42
C ASN A 123 -8.64 14.62 -16.88
N ALA A 124 -7.73 15.40 -17.49
CA ALA A 124 -6.36 15.55 -17.00
C ALA A 124 -6.31 16.08 -15.55
N VAL A 125 -7.14 17.09 -15.22
CA VAL A 125 -7.21 17.64 -13.85
C VAL A 125 -7.75 16.60 -12.86
N LEU A 126 -8.76 15.82 -13.24
CA LEU A 126 -9.26 14.72 -12.42
C LEU A 126 -8.17 13.66 -12.20
N HIS A 127 -7.49 13.22 -13.26
CA HIS A 127 -6.39 12.25 -13.17
C HIS A 127 -5.27 12.72 -12.23
N VAL A 128 -4.86 13.99 -12.31
CA VAL A 128 -3.86 14.54 -11.39
C VAL A 128 -4.35 14.50 -9.94
N ARG A 129 -5.59 14.93 -9.67
CA ARG A 129 -6.15 14.91 -8.30
C ARG A 129 -6.26 13.49 -7.73
N TYR A 130 -6.76 12.55 -8.52
CA TYR A 130 -6.87 11.15 -8.11
C TYR A 130 -5.49 10.49 -7.98
N GLY A 131 -4.57 10.75 -8.90
CA GLY A 131 -3.19 10.24 -8.85
C GLY A 131 -2.41 10.71 -7.62
N LEU A 132 -2.56 11.98 -7.24
CA LEU A 132 -1.97 12.51 -6.01
C LEU A 132 -2.59 11.86 -4.76
N LYS A 133 -3.92 11.70 -4.75
CA LYS A 133 -4.66 11.04 -3.67
C LYS A 133 -4.27 9.56 -3.53
N LEU A 134 -4.09 8.84 -4.64
CA LEU A 134 -3.65 7.43 -4.66
C LEU A 134 -2.27 7.24 -4.05
N ASN A 135 -1.36 8.18 -4.29
CA ASN A 135 0.00 8.14 -3.80
C ASN A 135 0.15 8.73 -2.38
N ASN A 136 -0.95 9.11 -1.73
CA ASN A 136 -0.97 9.82 -0.44
C ASN A 136 -0.04 11.03 -0.41
N LYS A 137 0.15 11.70 -1.55
CA LYS A 137 0.97 12.91 -1.67
C LYS A 137 0.07 14.12 -1.77
N CYS A 138 0.37 15.13 -0.97
CA CYS A 138 -0.25 16.44 -1.08
C CYS A 138 0.55 17.32 -2.05
N TRP A 139 -0.11 18.35 -2.58
CA TRP A 139 0.46 19.31 -3.53
C TRP A 139 1.77 19.96 -3.05
N TYR A 140 1.98 20.08 -1.73
CA TYR A 140 3.20 20.64 -1.14
C TYR A 140 4.38 19.65 -1.07
N ASN A 141 4.12 18.34 -1.14
CA ASN A 141 5.12 17.29 -0.95
C ASN A 141 5.39 16.47 -2.24
N TYR A 142 4.82 16.93 -3.37
CA TYR A 142 4.99 16.28 -4.65
C TYR A 142 6.08 16.98 -5.46
N GLU A 143 7.23 16.33 -5.58
CA GLU A 143 8.28 16.78 -6.50
C GLU A 143 7.93 16.37 -7.93
N VAL A 144 7.74 17.36 -8.80
CA VAL A 144 7.47 17.16 -10.22
C VAL A 144 8.74 16.62 -10.90
N PRO A 145 8.64 15.59 -11.76
CA PRO A 145 9.80 15.07 -12.46
C PRO A 145 10.52 16.16 -13.26
N LYS A 146 11.85 16.21 -13.14
CA LYS A 146 12.68 17.22 -13.85
C LYS A 146 12.39 17.21 -15.35
N SER A 147 12.18 16.04 -15.96
CA SER A 147 11.83 15.91 -17.38
C SER A 147 10.58 16.71 -17.80
N VAL A 148 9.58 16.81 -16.93
CA VAL A 148 8.36 17.61 -17.17
C VAL A 148 8.67 19.08 -17.02
N VAL A 149 9.44 19.47 -15.99
CA VAL A 149 9.83 20.87 -15.75
C VAL A 149 10.61 21.44 -16.93
N HIS A 150 11.52 20.66 -17.53
CA HIS A 150 12.30 21.09 -18.71
C HIS A 150 11.43 21.27 -19.97
N LYS A 151 10.24 20.64 -20.02
CA LYS A 151 9.27 20.81 -21.12
C LYS A 151 8.34 22.01 -20.93
N ILE A 152 8.35 22.62 -19.74
CA ILE A 152 7.57 23.84 -19.48
C ILE A 152 8.28 25.00 -20.18
N GLY A 153 7.63 25.58 -21.18
CA GLY A 153 8.18 26.66 -22.00
C GLY A 153 8.77 26.23 -23.34
N THR A 154 8.84 24.93 -23.63
CA THR A 154 9.21 24.42 -24.97
C THR A 154 7.96 24.17 -25.83
N ASN A 155 8.05 24.43 -27.15
CA ASN A 155 6.91 24.29 -28.06
C ASN A 155 6.45 22.82 -28.24
N SER A 156 7.32 21.86 -27.88
CA SER A 156 7.07 20.42 -27.92
C SER A 156 5.87 19.96 -27.08
N THR A 157 5.43 20.75 -26.10
CA THR A 157 4.28 20.40 -25.22
C THR A 157 2.93 20.68 -25.90
N TYR A 158 2.93 21.50 -26.95
CA TYR A 158 1.73 21.90 -27.70
C TYR A 158 1.59 21.13 -29.03
N GLU A 159 2.53 20.25 -29.36
CA GLU A 159 2.39 19.35 -30.49
C GLU A 159 1.26 18.36 -30.19
N SER A 160 0.20 18.41 -30.99
CA SER A 160 -0.94 17.52 -30.88
C SER A 160 -0.50 16.09 -31.22
N THR A 161 -0.28 15.26 -30.22
CA THR A 161 -0.10 13.82 -30.41
C THR A 161 -1.43 13.21 -30.85
N ASN A 162 -1.48 12.60 -32.03
CA ASN A 162 -2.66 11.90 -32.53
C ASN A 162 -3.19 10.91 -31.49
N THR A 163 -4.48 11.02 -31.20
CA THR A 163 -5.19 10.35 -30.11
C THR A 163 -5.52 8.89 -30.43
N GLU A 164 -4.52 8.04 -30.70
CA GLU A 164 -4.71 6.59 -30.89
C GLU A 164 -3.94 5.72 -29.86
N ASP A 165 -3.12 6.31 -28.99
CA ASP A 165 -2.23 5.57 -28.06
C ASP A 165 -2.89 5.11 -26.73
N TRP A 166 -4.17 5.38 -26.49
CA TRP A 166 -4.83 5.00 -25.22
C TRP A 166 -5.16 3.51 -25.14
N LEU A 167 -5.23 2.80 -26.27
CA LEU A 167 -5.57 1.37 -26.34
C LEU A 167 -4.36 0.43 -26.16
N THR A 168 -3.13 0.95 -26.32
CA THR A 168 -1.90 0.15 -26.19
C THR A 168 -1.35 0.09 -24.76
N ILE A 169 -1.90 0.87 -23.82
CA ILE A 169 -1.47 0.88 -22.42
C ILE A 169 -2.19 -0.20 -21.57
N PHE A 170 -3.29 -0.75 -22.08
CA PHE A 170 -4.12 -1.75 -21.38
C PHE A 170 -4.16 -3.14 -22.03
N ASN A 171 -3.29 -3.41 -23.03
CA ASN A 171 -3.00 -4.76 -23.54
C ASN A 171 -1.60 -5.20 -23.10
#